data_AF-A0A3D5KJB8-F1
#
_entry.id   AF-A0A3D5KJB8-F1
#
_cell.length_a   1.000
_cell.length_b   1.000
_cell.length_c   1.000
_cell.angle_alpha   90.00
_cell.angle_beta   90.00
_cell.angle_gamma   90.00
#
_symmetry.space_group_name_H-M   'P 1'
#
loop_
_entity.id
_entity.type
_entity.pdbx_description
1 polymer ?
#
loop_
_entity_poly.entity_id
_entity_poly.type
_entity_poly.pdbx_seq_one_letter_code
_entity_poly.pdbx_strand_id
1 'polypeptide(L)'
;MQTSIPKSQVVTRRKASKHVEESEVEKTPDNDAVTQKILARQANKTLAEQVANHHFYYRNFYWPGGKQVFPSQYRMHHVDKYFPYAEGGPLFVDEVEANDPRSFEEKKVAMKKLGHRYLVITKDMTLLHAYEALA
;
A
#
# COMPACT_ATOMS: atom_id res chain seq x y z
N MET A 1 -47.07 -28.75 -13.18
CA MET A 1 -45.68 -28.95 -12.72
C MET A 1 -45.46 -28.06 -11.51
N GLN A 2 -45.32 -28.64 -10.32
CA GLN A 2 -45.14 -27.89 -9.07
C GLN A 2 -43.63 -27.66 -8.85
N THR A 3 -43.20 -26.40 -8.79
CA THR A 3 -41.81 -26.03 -8.50
C THR A 3 -41.67 -25.70 -7.01
N SER A 4 -41.01 -26.59 -6.27
CA SER A 4 -40.68 -26.38 -4.85
C SER A 4 -39.47 -25.44 -4.74
N ILE A 5 -39.68 -24.25 -4.16
CA ILE A 5 -38.61 -23.31 -3.83
C ILE A 5 -37.91 -23.79 -2.54
N PRO A 6 -36.57 -23.95 -2.51
CA PRO A 6 -35.87 -24.28 -1.27
C PRO A 6 -35.83 -23.06 -0.34
N LYS A 7 -36.27 -23.25 0.92
CA LYS A 7 -36.19 -22.25 1.98
C LYS A 7 -34.74 -22.06 2.41
N SER A 8 -34.19 -20.86 2.27
CA SER A 8 -32.89 -20.50 2.82
C SER A 8 -32.97 -20.50 4.35
N GLN A 9 -32.07 -21.23 5.00
CA GLN A 9 -31.87 -21.12 6.44
C GLN A 9 -31.21 -19.78 6.74
N VAL A 10 -31.98 -18.86 7.31
CA VAL A 10 -31.45 -17.63 7.91
C VAL A 10 -30.69 -18.05 9.17
N VAL A 11 -29.36 -18.12 9.06
CA VAL A 11 -28.49 -18.29 10.22
C VAL A 11 -28.36 -16.94 10.92
N THR A 12 -29.27 -16.67 11.87
CA THR A 12 -29.08 -15.59 12.85
C THR A 12 -27.90 -15.92 13.75
N ARG A 13 -26.74 -15.32 13.50
CA ARG A 13 -25.61 -15.35 14.44
C ARG A 13 -25.81 -14.24 15.46
N ARG A 14 -26.37 -14.57 16.63
CA ARG A 14 -26.15 -13.81 17.87
C ARG A 14 -25.30 -14.66 18.79
N LYS A 15 -24.14 -14.12 19.20
CA LYS A 15 -23.47 -14.31 20.50
C LYS A 15 -22.28 -13.34 20.49
N ALA A 16 -22.46 -12.20 21.16
CA ALA A 16 -21.89 -11.95 22.48
C ALA A 16 -20.37 -11.83 22.39
N SER A 17 -19.91 -10.59 22.43
CA SER A 17 -18.52 -10.20 22.67
C SER A 17 -18.04 -10.89 23.94
N LYS A 18 -17.46 -12.08 23.79
CA LYS A 18 -16.55 -12.61 24.79
C LYS A 18 -15.40 -11.62 24.85
N HIS A 19 -15.15 -11.09 26.05
CA HIS A 19 -13.84 -10.60 26.43
C HIS A 19 -12.81 -11.57 25.85
N VAL A 20 -12.00 -11.07 24.92
CA VAL A 20 -10.77 -11.74 24.54
C VAL A 20 -9.90 -11.61 25.78
N GLU A 21 -9.92 -12.63 26.63
CA GLU A 21 -8.82 -12.87 27.55
C GLU A 21 -7.58 -12.91 26.67
N GLU A 22 -6.68 -11.95 26.89
CA GLU A 22 -5.32 -12.02 26.38
C GLU A 22 -4.72 -13.30 26.94
N SER A 23 -4.76 -14.37 26.13
CA SER A 23 -4.05 -15.59 26.44
C SER A 23 -2.58 -15.21 26.53
N GLU A 24 -2.02 -15.21 27.75
CA GLU A 24 -0.59 -15.14 27.99
C GLU A 24 0.05 -16.24 27.15
N VAL A 25 0.67 -15.85 26.04
CA VAL A 25 1.35 -16.77 25.14
C VAL A 25 2.51 -17.36 25.95
N GLU A 26 2.38 -18.61 26.37
CA GLU A 26 3.46 -19.37 26.96
C GLU A 26 4.69 -19.29 26.04
N LYS A 27 5.77 -18.70 26.57
CA LYS A 27 7.05 -18.54 25.89
C LYS A 27 7.73 -19.90 25.75
N THR A 28 7.35 -20.63 24.71
CA THR A 28 8.18 -21.72 24.20
C THR A 28 9.33 -21.13 23.37
N PRO A 29 10.54 -21.71 23.43
CA PRO A 29 11.72 -21.17 22.73
C PRO A 29 11.53 -21.04 21.21
N ASP A 30 10.65 -21.86 20.62
CA ASP A 30 10.28 -21.78 19.20
C ASP A 30 9.37 -20.58 18.88
N ASN A 31 8.48 -20.18 19.80
CA ASN A 31 7.61 -19.01 19.62
C ASN A 31 8.42 -17.71 19.66
N ASP A 32 9.45 -17.62 20.50
CA ASP A 32 10.33 -16.45 20.55
C ASP A 32 11.11 -16.25 19.25
N ALA A 33 11.60 -17.33 18.62
CA ALA A 33 12.29 -17.26 17.33
C ALA A 33 11.36 -16.83 16.18
N VAL A 34 10.11 -17.30 16.18
CA VAL A 34 9.08 -16.88 15.21
C VAL A 34 8.70 -15.41 15.44
N THR A 35 8.52 -15.01 16.69
CA THR A 35 8.19 -13.63 17.07
C THR A 35 9.32 -12.67 16.69
N GLN A 36 10.57 -13.03 16.95
CA GLN A 36 11.74 -12.25 16.53
C GLN A 36 11.85 -12.15 15.01
N LYS A 37 11.55 -13.22 14.25
CA LYS A 37 11.50 -13.16 12.78
C LYS A 37 10.38 -12.24 12.27
N ILE A 38 9.22 -12.25 12.91
CA ILE A 38 8.10 -11.37 12.57
C ILE A 38 8.47 -9.90 12.86
N LEU A 39 9.03 -9.63 14.03
CA LEU A 39 9.49 -8.29 14.43
C LEU A 39 10.62 -7.78 13.52
N ALA A 40 11.59 -8.64 13.17
CA ALA A 40 12.66 -8.28 12.23
C ALA A 40 12.13 -8.00 10.82
N ARG A 41 11.10 -8.73 10.36
CA ARG A 41 10.42 -8.42 9.09
C ARG A 41 9.64 -7.10 9.15
N GLN A 42 9.00 -6.80 10.28
CA GLN A 42 8.34 -5.51 10.49
C GLN A 42 9.34 -4.35 10.55
N ALA A 43 10.54 -4.57 11.08
CA ALA A 43 11.61 -3.57 11.13
C ALA A 43 12.18 -3.22 9.74
N ASN A 44 12.08 -4.14 8.77
CA ASN A 44 12.65 -3.96 7.42
C ASN A 44 11.68 -3.34 6.40
N LYS A 45 10.60 -2.70 6.85
CA LYS A 45 9.68 -2.01 5.92
C LYS A 45 10.38 -0.81 5.29
N THR A 46 10.34 -0.75 3.96
CA THR A 46 10.77 0.42 3.18
C THR A 46 9.88 1.62 3.48
N LEU A 47 10.38 2.83 3.24
CA LEU A 47 9.62 4.06 3.49
C LEU A 47 8.28 4.07 2.73
N ALA A 48 8.28 3.59 1.48
CA ALA A 48 7.07 3.45 0.67
C ALA A 48 6.01 2.56 1.34
N GLU A 49 6.41 1.43 1.92
CA GLU A 49 5.51 0.51 2.62
C GLU A 49 4.99 1.07 3.95
N GLN A 50 5.82 1.86 4.63
CA GLN A 50 5.41 2.57 5.85
C GLN A 50 4.34 3.61 5.55
N VAL A 51 4.53 4.41 4.48
CA VAL A 51 3.56 5.44 4.06
C VAL A 51 2.28 4.81 3.49
N ALA A 52 2.41 3.73 2.73
CA ALA A 52 1.26 3.01 2.20
C ALA A 52 0.47 2.25 3.29
N ASN A 53 1.07 2.05 4.47
CA ASN A 53 0.62 1.11 5.50
C ASN A 53 0.29 -0.29 4.91
N HIS A 54 1.05 -0.72 3.90
CA HIS A 54 0.78 -1.94 3.15
C HIS A 54 2.09 -2.55 2.61
N HIS A 55 2.13 -3.87 2.47
CA HIS A 55 3.32 -4.60 2.00
C HIS A 55 3.20 -5.07 0.54
N PHE A 56 1.99 -5.29 0.04
CA PHE A 56 1.77 -5.69 -1.36
C PHE A 56 1.80 -4.47 -2.28
N TYR A 57 2.65 -4.53 -3.30
CA TYR A 57 2.73 -3.55 -4.37
C TYR A 57 3.10 -4.20 -5.71
N TYR A 58 2.73 -3.55 -6.80
CA TYR A 58 3.21 -3.86 -8.15
C TYR A 58 4.44 -3.02 -8.45
N ARG A 59 5.45 -3.63 -9.10
CA ARG A 59 6.67 -2.93 -9.53
C ARG A 59 6.55 -2.47 -10.97
N ASN A 60 7.21 -1.36 -11.31
CA ASN A 60 7.26 -0.80 -12.67
C ASN A 60 5.85 -0.67 -13.29
N PHE A 61 4.89 -0.20 -12.50
CA PHE A 61 3.49 -0.19 -12.87
C PHE A 61 3.20 0.91 -13.88
N TYR A 62 2.62 0.54 -15.03
CA TYR A 62 2.17 1.50 -16.03
C TYR A 62 0.91 2.22 -15.53
N TRP A 63 0.99 3.54 -15.33
CA TRP A 63 -0.15 4.29 -14.78
C TRP A 63 -1.05 4.86 -15.89
N PRO A 64 -2.39 4.92 -15.66
CA PRO A 64 -3.33 5.40 -16.66
C PRO A 64 -3.11 6.88 -17.00
N GLY A 65 -2.83 7.19 -18.25
CA GLY A 65 -2.58 8.57 -18.70
C GLY A 65 -1.10 8.88 -18.99
N GLY A 66 -0.17 8.00 -18.61
CA GLY A 66 1.26 8.24 -18.79
C GLY A 66 1.67 8.52 -20.23
N LYS A 67 1.23 7.69 -21.18
CA LYS A 67 1.51 7.88 -22.62
C LYS A 67 0.83 9.11 -23.20
N GLN A 68 -0.35 9.48 -22.70
CA GLN A 68 -1.09 10.65 -23.17
C GLN A 68 -0.42 11.95 -22.72
N VAL A 69 0.04 12.01 -21.47
CA VAL A 69 0.67 13.20 -20.90
C VAL A 69 2.12 13.34 -21.37
N PHE A 70 2.85 12.23 -21.45
CA PHE A 70 4.30 12.23 -21.70
C PHE A 70 4.69 11.38 -22.92
N PRO A 71 4.16 11.62 -24.12
CA PRO A 71 4.25 10.68 -25.25
C PRO A 71 5.67 10.24 -25.61
N SER A 72 6.65 11.14 -25.49
CA SER A 72 8.06 10.87 -25.85
C SER A 72 8.94 10.45 -24.66
N GLN A 73 8.42 10.45 -23.43
CA GLN A 73 9.21 10.21 -22.21
C GLN A 73 8.80 8.90 -21.54
N TYR A 74 9.31 7.77 -22.03
CA TYR A 74 8.91 6.42 -21.58
C TYR A 74 9.10 6.17 -20.08
N ARG A 75 10.10 6.80 -19.45
CA ARG A 75 10.32 6.72 -18.00
C ARG A 75 9.16 7.31 -17.20
N MET A 76 8.46 8.30 -17.75
CA MET A 76 7.30 8.91 -17.12
C MET A 76 6.06 8.03 -17.16
N HIS A 77 6.03 6.97 -17.98
CA HIS A 77 4.84 6.13 -18.16
C HIS A 77 4.63 5.12 -17.03
N HIS A 78 5.67 4.86 -16.24
CA HIS A 78 5.69 3.82 -15.21
C HIS A 78 6.03 4.42 -13.87
N VAL A 79 5.54 3.83 -12.78
CA VAL A 79 6.00 4.12 -11.41
C VAL A 79 6.77 2.94 -10.83
N ASP A 80 7.70 3.21 -9.93
CA ASP A 80 8.51 2.17 -9.31
C ASP A 80 7.68 1.21 -8.48
N LYS A 81 6.74 1.74 -7.69
CA LYS A 81 5.82 0.96 -6.83
C LYS A 81 4.40 1.49 -6.93
N TYR A 82 3.44 0.58 -7.08
CA TYR A 82 2.01 0.88 -7.01
C TYR A 82 1.35 0.03 -5.93
N PHE A 83 0.78 0.70 -4.93
CA PHE A 83 0.09 0.10 -3.80
C PHE A 83 -1.43 0.22 -4.00
N PRO A 84 -2.10 -0.80 -4.54
CA PRO A 84 -3.54 -0.75 -4.82
C PRO A 84 -4.40 -0.66 -3.55
N TYR A 85 -3.89 -1.19 -2.42
CA TYR A 85 -4.59 -1.31 -1.14
C TYR A 85 -4.00 -0.41 -0.05
N ALA A 86 -3.32 0.67 -0.44
CA ALA A 86 -2.79 1.62 0.53
C ALA A 86 -3.90 2.30 1.35
N GLU A 87 -3.57 2.66 2.58
CA GLU A 87 -4.48 3.41 3.43
C GLU A 87 -4.79 4.79 2.81
N GLY A 88 -6.09 5.13 2.70
CA GLY A 88 -6.57 6.32 1.98
C GLY A 88 -6.74 6.13 0.46
N GLY A 89 -6.61 4.90 -0.06
CA GLY A 89 -6.80 4.56 -1.47
C GLY A 89 -5.50 4.34 -2.24
N PRO A 90 -5.57 3.94 -3.52
CA PRO A 90 -4.39 3.52 -4.28
C PRO A 90 -3.28 4.57 -4.31
N LEU A 91 -2.04 4.14 -4.03
CA LEU A 91 -0.88 5.02 -3.94
C LEU A 91 0.17 4.64 -4.98
N PHE A 92 0.60 5.64 -5.75
CA PHE A 92 1.68 5.54 -6.73
C PHE A 92 2.96 6.11 -6.11
N VAL A 93 4.08 5.41 -6.21
CA VAL A 93 5.35 5.81 -5.58
C VAL A 93 6.51 5.66 -6.55
N ASP A 94 7.34 6.71 -6.66
CA ASP A 94 8.66 6.65 -7.28
C ASP A 94 9.76 6.87 -6.24
N GLU A 95 10.84 6.10 -6.31
CA GLU A 95 11.99 6.16 -5.41
C GLU A 95 13.20 6.71 -6.19
N VAL A 96 13.53 7.98 -5.97
CA VAL A 96 14.55 8.71 -6.73
C VAL A 96 15.91 8.53 -6.08
N GLU A 97 16.78 7.73 -6.70
CA GLU A 97 18.14 7.47 -6.20
C GLU A 97 19.12 8.63 -6.46
N ALA A 98 19.08 9.25 -7.65
CA ALA A 98 19.77 10.50 -7.99
C ALA A 98 19.47 10.93 -9.45
N ASN A 99 19.51 12.23 -9.71
CA ASN A 99 19.79 12.90 -11.01
C ASN A 99 18.64 13.35 -11.94
N ASP A 100 17.36 13.34 -11.58
CA ASP A 100 16.38 14.14 -12.35
C ASP A 100 15.13 14.59 -11.56
N PRO A 101 15.27 15.50 -10.59
CA PRO A 101 14.14 15.96 -9.76
C PRO A 101 13.05 16.71 -10.56
N ARG A 102 13.40 17.34 -11.68
CA ARG A 102 12.42 18.10 -12.50
C ARG A 102 11.39 17.18 -13.13
N SER A 103 11.85 16.05 -13.64
CA SER A 103 11.01 15.05 -14.28
C SER A 103 9.88 14.55 -13.36
N PHE A 104 10.21 14.24 -12.11
CA PHE A 104 9.22 13.72 -11.17
C PHE A 104 8.21 14.77 -10.68
N GLU A 105 8.58 16.06 -10.68
CA GLU A 105 7.67 17.14 -10.32
C GLU A 105 6.58 17.35 -11.39
N GLU A 106 6.96 17.31 -12.68
CA GLU A 106 5.98 17.37 -13.77
C GLU A 106 5.00 16.19 -13.71
N LYS A 107 5.52 15.00 -13.45
CA LYS A 107 4.70 13.79 -13.26
C LYS A 107 3.78 13.90 -12.05
N LYS A 108 4.26 14.48 -10.93
CA LYS A 108 3.44 14.75 -9.75
C LYS A 108 2.26 15.64 -10.06
N VAL A 109 2.49 16.74 -10.77
CA VAL A 109 1.43 17.66 -11.20
C VAL A 109 0.43 16.95 -12.11
N ALA A 110 0.91 16.16 -13.08
CA ALA A 110 0.04 15.42 -13.99
C ALA A 110 -0.84 14.39 -13.28
N MET A 111 -0.26 13.58 -12.39
CA MET A 111 -0.98 12.57 -11.62
C MET A 111 -2.02 13.20 -10.68
N LYS A 112 -1.65 14.31 -10.01
CA LYS A 112 -2.60 15.06 -9.16
C LYS A 112 -3.79 15.58 -9.96
N LYS A 113 -3.57 16.11 -11.17
CA LYS A 113 -4.64 16.57 -12.07
C LYS A 113 -5.58 15.45 -12.51
N LEU A 114 -5.08 14.22 -12.61
CA LEU A 114 -5.86 13.03 -12.97
C LEU A 114 -6.50 12.34 -11.74
N GLY A 115 -6.35 12.91 -10.54
CA GLY A 115 -6.93 12.38 -9.31
C GLY A 115 -6.17 11.19 -8.71
N HIS A 116 -4.90 10.99 -9.08
CA HIS A 116 -4.07 9.94 -8.52
C HIS A 116 -3.29 10.43 -7.29
N ARG A 117 -3.27 9.61 -6.22
CA ARG A 117 -2.39 9.84 -5.06
C ARG A 117 -0.98 9.38 -5.42
N TYR A 118 -0.04 10.32 -5.44
CA TYR A 118 1.32 10.05 -5.90
C TYR A 118 2.36 10.67 -4.97
N LEU A 119 3.39 9.90 -4.66
CA LEU A 119 4.50 10.27 -3.80
C LEU A 119 5.83 10.05 -4.53
N VAL A 120 6.74 11.01 -4.36
CA VAL A 120 8.13 10.89 -4.80
C VAL A 120 8.98 10.79 -3.54
N ILE A 121 9.67 9.67 -3.37
CA ILE A 121 10.58 9.43 -2.25
C ILE A 121 11.99 9.77 -2.71
N THR A 122 12.65 10.69 -2.01
CA THR A 122 14.07 10.97 -2.19
C THR A 122 14.89 10.25 -1.13
N LYS A 123 16.20 10.08 -1.40
CA LYS A 123 17.12 9.34 -0.51
C LYS A 123 17.11 9.81 0.95
N ASP A 124 16.94 11.11 1.18
CA ASP A 124 16.96 11.73 2.51
C ASP A 124 15.55 12.08 3.03
N MET A 125 14.50 11.53 2.40
CA MET A 125 13.12 11.78 2.81
C MET A 125 12.81 11.06 4.12
N THR A 126 12.19 11.76 5.07
CA THR A 126 11.69 11.17 6.31
C THR A 126 10.23 10.77 6.15
N LEU A 127 9.75 9.90 7.04
CA LEU A 127 8.34 9.51 7.09
C LEU A 127 7.40 10.71 7.27
N LEU A 128 7.81 11.69 8.08
CA LEU A 128 7.04 12.92 8.28
C LEU A 128 6.91 13.72 6.97
N HIS A 129 8.02 13.95 6.28
CA HIS A 129 8.01 14.67 4.99
C HIS A 129 7.14 13.94 3.95
N ALA A 130 7.13 12.61 3.96
CA ALA A 130 6.32 11.82 3.04
C ALA A 130 4.81 11.98 3.30
N TYR A 131 4.38 12.04 4.56
CA TYR A 131 2.99 12.34 4.91
C TYR A 131 2.59 13.77 4.55
N GLU A 132 3.47 14.74 4.80
CA GLU A 132 3.24 16.15 4.40
C GLU A 132 3.09 16.30 2.88
N ALA A 133 3.84 15.52 2.10
CA ALA A 133 3.76 15.55 0.64
C ALA A 133 2.45 14.95 0.07
N LEU A 134 1.72 14.16 0.87
CA LEU A 134 0.45 13.52 0.50
C LEU A 134 -0.79 14.27 1.00
N ALA A 135 -0.62 15.23 1.92
CA ALA A 135 -1.70 16.10 2.42
C ALA A 135 -2.13 17.13 1.36
#